data_AF-A0AAU9UPQ4-F1
#
_entry.id   AF-A0AAU9UPQ4-F1
#
_cell.length_a   1.000
_cell.length_b   1.000
_cell.length_c   1.000
_cell.angle_alpha   90.00
_cell.angle_beta   90.00
_cell.angle_gamma   90.00
#
_symmetry.space_group_name_H-M   'P 1'
#
loop_
_entity.id
_entity.type
_entity.pdbx_description
1 polymer ?
#
loop_
_entity_poly.entity_id
_entity_poly.type
_entity_poly.pdbx_seq_one_letter_code
_entity_poly.pdbx_strand_id
1 'polypeptide(L)'
;MALFEEMFYVYLLLLFGVLGQETIVKSSSPFGDIPSGNCSCGGFPTSTPDENSEPLLAQTPALVVKCNDEGDSTCKSLCLALATATKAKGPEILCARLQDVNELKLSAFYKICDRPWSYANMTAEEPLCCENSKAKMCSSLEGINNAPNKET
;
A
#
# COMPACT_ATOMS: atom_id res chain seq x y z
N MET A 1 -4.79 42.61 -30.28
CA MET A 1 -5.85 41.77 -29.68
C MET A 1 -6.62 40.98 -30.76
N ALA A 2 -5.93 40.38 -31.74
CA ALA A 2 -6.57 39.52 -32.76
C ALA A 2 -5.82 38.20 -32.99
N LEU A 3 -4.68 38.00 -32.33
CA LEU A 3 -3.87 36.78 -32.45
C LEU A 3 -4.17 35.74 -31.36
N PHE A 4 -5.01 36.09 -30.38
CA PHE A 4 -5.35 35.21 -29.25
C PHE A 4 -6.60 34.36 -29.50
N GLU A 5 -7.53 34.81 -30.35
CA GLU A 5 -8.75 34.04 -30.68
C GLU A 5 -8.47 32.88 -31.65
N GLU A 6 -7.58 33.09 -32.64
CA GLU A 6 -7.22 32.07 -33.63
C GLU A 6 -6.51 30.86 -33.01
N MET A 7 -5.73 31.09 -31.94
CA MET A 7 -4.97 30.03 -31.27
C MET A 7 -5.89 29.10 -30.46
N PHE A 8 -7.03 29.61 -29.99
CA PHE A 8 -8.01 28.82 -29.24
C PHE A 8 -8.78 27.86 -30.16
N TYR A 9 -9.01 28.25 -31.41
CA TYR A 9 -9.73 27.43 -32.39
C TYR A 9 -8.92 26.20 -32.84
N VAL A 10 -7.61 26.37 -33.02
CA VAL A 10 -6.70 25.24 -33.33
C VAL A 10 -6.61 24.27 -32.15
N TYR A 11 -6.59 24.78 -30.90
CA TYR A 11 -6.58 23.95 -29.70
C TYR A 11 -7.88 23.13 -29.54
N LEU A 12 -9.03 23.72 -29.85
CA LEU A 12 -10.32 23.02 -29.84
C LEU A 12 -10.39 21.93 -30.94
N LEU A 13 -9.89 22.18 -32.15
CA LEU A 13 -9.84 21.16 -33.21
C LEU A 13 -8.95 19.96 -32.85
N LEU A 14 -7.88 20.18 -32.07
CA LEU A 14 -7.05 19.09 -31.55
C LEU A 14 -7.74 18.27 -30.45
N LEU A 15 -8.66 18.85 -29.68
CA LEU A 15 -9.42 18.14 -28.64
C LEU A 15 -10.55 17.27 -29.19
N PHE A 16 -11.13 17.61 -30.34
CA PHE A 16 -12.25 16.85 -30.94
C PHE A 16 -11.83 15.91 -32.09
N GLY A 17 -10.55 15.90 -32.46
CA GLY A 17 -10.03 15.21 -33.65
C GLY A 17 -9.67 13.72 -33.52
N VAL A 18 -10.19 12.98 -32.53
CA VAL A 18 -10.00 11.52 -32.45
C VAL A 18 -11.35 10.81 -32.42
N LEU A 19 -12.03 10.78 -33.57
CA LEU A 19 -13.03 9.76 -33.88
C LEU A 19 -12.40 8.80 -34.89
N GLY A 20 -11.43 8.02 -34.42
CA GLY A 20 -10.79 6.93 -35.14
C GLY A 20 -11.43 5.60 -34.76
N GLN A 21 -12.36 5.15 -35.59
CA GLN A 21 -12.77 3.76 -35.85
C GLN A 21 -12.46 2.71 -34.76
N GLU A 22 -13.48 2.37 -33.98
CA GLU A 22 -13.50 1.18 -33.13
C GLU A 22 -13.73 -0.07 -34.00
N THR A 23 -12.72 -0.54 -34.73
CA THR A 23 -12.72 -1.95 -35.13
C THR A 23 -12.28 -2.76 -33.92
N ILE A 24 -13.25 -3.10 -33.07
CA ILE A 24 -13.09 -4.11 -32.02
C ILE A 24 -12.76 -5.43 -32.71
N VAL A 25 -11.47 -5.70 -32.87
CA VAL A 25 -10.98 -7.05 -33.07
C VAL A 25 -11.26 -7.77 -31.75
N LYS A 26 -12.37 -8.51 -31.69
CA LYS A 26 -12.56 -9.57 -30.68
C LYS A 26 -11.48 -10.60 -30.94
N SER A 27 -10.29 -10.36 -30.39
CA SER A 27 -9.26 -11.37 -30.26
C SER A 27 -9.75 -12.34 -29.20
N SER A 28 -10.55 -13.32 -29.60
CA SER A 28 -10.85 -14.48 -28.78
C SER A 28 -9.56 -15.28 -28.61
N SER A 29 -8.77 -14.88 -27.62
CA SER A 29 -7.71 -15.73 -27.08
C SER A 29 -8.35 -17.05 -26.62
N PRO A 30 -7.76 -18.21 -26.93
CA PRO A 30 -8.27 -19.51 -26.50
C PRO A 30 -8.10 -19.75 -24.99
N PHE A 31 -7.58 -18.76 -24.26
CA PHE A 31 -7.48 -18.77 -22.81
C PHE A 31 -8.54 -17.81 -22.28
N GLY A 32 -9.56 -18.34 -21.61
CA GLY A 32 -10.59 -17.52 -20.97
C GLY A 32 -9.97 -16.42 -20.12
N ASP A 33 -10.59 -15.24 -20.12
CA ASP A 33 -10.09 -14.07 -19.42
C ASP A 33 -9.85 -14.41 -17.94
N ILE A 34 -8.59 -14.32 -17.50
CA ILE A 34 -8.25 -14.49 -16.08
C ILE A 34 -8.90 -13.32 -15.33
N PRO A 35 -9.74 -13.57 -14.30
CA PRO A 35 -10.39 -12.51 -13.55
C PRO A 35 -9.34 -11.56 -12.97
N SER A 36 -9.67 -10.28 -12.92
CA SER A 36 -8.79 -9.22 -12.39
C SER A 36 -9.54 -8.41 -11.33
N GLY A 37 -8.80 -7.87 -10.37
CA GLY A 37 -9.38 -7.11 -9.25
C GLY A 37 -8.34 -6.25 -8.55
N ASN A 38 -8.76 -5.61 -7.46
CA ASN A 38 -7.92 -4.66 -6.74
C ASN A 38 -6.84 -5.37 -5.91
N CYS A 39 -5.68 -4.72 -5.79
CA CYS A 39 -4.70 -5.01 -4.76
C CYS A 39 -4.96 -4.15 -3.52
N SER A 40 -4.92 -4.75 -2.34
CA SER A 40 -5.03 -4.07 -1.05
C SER A 40 -3.87 -4.44 -0.13
N CYS A 41 -3.35 -3.46 0.59
CA CYS A 41 -2.29 -3.60 1.58
C CYS A 41 -2.87 -3.37 2.97
N GLY A 42 -2.46 -4.20 3.94
CA GLY A 42 -2.97 -4.21 5.30
C GLY A 42 -1.85 -4.16 6.34
N GLY A 43 -2.09 -3.49 7.46
CA GLY A 43 -1.23 -3.56 8.64
C GLY A 43 -1.95 -4.25 9.80
N PHE A 44 -1.40 -5.36 10.28
CA PHE A 44 -1.94 -6.13 11.41
C PHE A 44 -1.02 -6.04 12.63
N PRO A 45 -1.53 -6.21 13.87
CA PRO A 45 -0.71 -6.18 15.08
C PRO A 45 0.12 -7.47 15.28
N THR A 46 -0.02 -8.47 14.42
CA THR A 46 0.68 -9.75 14.46
C THR A 46 0.84 -10.33 13.06
N SER A 47 1.84 -11.18 12.85
CA SER A 47 2.07 -11.91 11.60
C SER A 47 1.17 -13.14 11.43
N THR A 48 0.41 -13.50 12.46
CA THR A 48 -0.55 -14.63 12.45
C THR A 48 -1.90 -14.19 13.02
N PRO A 49 -2.61 -13.26 12.35
CA PRO A 49 -3.95 -12.85 12.79
C PRO A 49 -4.96 -13.99 12.60
N ASP A 50 -6.04 -13.97 13.39
CA ASP A 50 -7.17 -14.87 13.17
C ASP A 50 -7.84 -14.58 11.82
N GLU A 51 -8.48 -15.58 11.20
CA GLU A 51 -9.05 -15.48 9.85
C GLU A 51 -10.07 -14.35 9.67
N ASN A 52 -10.76 -13.96 10.75
CA ASN A 52 -11.77 -12.89 10.76
C ASN A 52 -11.22 -11.54 11.23
N SER A 53 -9.92 -11.45 11.51
CA SER A 53 -9.31 -10.19 11.94
C SER A 53 -9.28 -9.21 10.79
N GLU A 54 -9.63 -7.96 11.06
CA GLU A 54 -9.42 -6.86 10.13
C GLU A 54 -8.09 -6.16 10.39
N PRO A 55 -7.45 -5.60 9.35
CA PRO A 55 -6.23 -4.82 9.54
C PRO A 55 -6.54 -3.54 10.32
N LEU A 56 -5.61 -3.12 11.18
CA LEU A 56 -5.65 -1.79 11.81
C LEU A 56 -5.60 -0.66 10.75
N LEU A 57 -5.00 -0.97 9.60
CA LEU A 57 -4.75 -0.04 8.52
C LEU A 57 -4.93 -0.78 7.20
N ALA A 58 -5.89 -0.37 6.38
CA ALA A 58 -6.00 -0.84 5.01
C ALA A 58 -5.74 0.31 4.04
N GLN A 59 -5.07 0.02 2.92
CA GLN A 59 -4.93 0.90 1.78
C GLN A 59 -5.18 0.09 0.51
N THR A 60 -5.93 0.66 -0.44
CA THR A 60 -6.19 0.02 -1.74
C THR A 60 -5.62 0.93 -2.81
N PRO A 61 -4.33 0.74 -3.20
CA PRO A 61 -3.74 1.45 -4.32
C PRO A 61 -4.58 1.23 -5.59
N ALA A 62 -4.57 2.20 -6.51
CA ALA A 62 -5.23 2.09 -7.81
C ALA A 62 -4.46 1.14 -8.76
N LEU A 63 -4.16 -0.07 -8.28
CA LEU A 63 -3.52 -1.15 -9.03
C LEU A 63 -4.52 -2.29 -9.20
N VAL A 64 -4.83 -2.60 -10.45
CA VAL A 64 -5.59 -3.79 -10.84
C VAL A 64 -4.60 -4.91 -11.16
N VAL A 65 -4.80 -6.07 -10.56
CA VAL A 65 -3.98 -7.26 -10.76
C VAL A 65 -4.85 -8.43 -11.19
N LYS A 66 -4.25 -9.41 -11.88
CA LYS A 66 -4.89 -10.69 -12.15
C LYS A 66 -5.11 -11.45 -10.83
N CYS A 67 -6.22 -12.16 -10.70
CA CYS A 67 -6.51 -12.98 -9.52
C CYS A 67 -5.79 -14.34 -9.62
N ASN A 68 -4.47 -14.32 -9.77
CA ASN A 68 -3.58 -15.47 -9.89
C ASN A 68 -2.23 -15.19 -9.20
N ASP A 69 -1.27 -16.11 -9.30
CA ASP A 69 0.02 -16.01 -8.61
C ASP A 69 0.89 -14.84 -9.10
N GLU A 70 0.74 -14.44 -10.36
CA GLU A 70 1.40 -13.25 -10.91
C GLU A 70 0.90 -11.98 -10.22
N GLY A 71 -0.43 -11.85 -10.05
CA GLY A 71 -1.03 -10.74 -9.34
C GLY A 71 -0.74 -10.76 -7.84
N ASP A 72 -0.63 -11.95 -7.25
CA ASP A 72 -0.23 -12.14 -5.85
C ASP A 72 1.17 -11.59 -5.59
N SER A 73 2.15 -12.02 -6.40
CA SER A 73 3.53 -11.55 -6.34
C SER A 73 3.61 -10.03 -6.56
N THR A 74 2.89 -9.52 -7.57
CA THR A 74 2.87 -8.08 -7.88
C THR A 74 2.30 -7.25 -6.73
N CYS A 75 1.16 -7.67 -6.17
CA CYS A 75 0.53 -6.97 -5.05
C CYS A 75 1.41 -7.03 -3.80
N LYS A 76 2.00 -8.19 -3.50
CA LYS A 76 2.96 -8.36 -2.40
C LYS A 76 4.14 -7.41 -2.53
N SER A 77 4.78 -7.34 -3.70
CA SER A 77 5.91 -6.43 -3.95
C SER A 77 5.53 -4.97 -3.77
N LEU A 78 4.34 -4.56 -4.24
CA LEU A 78 3.85 -3.20 -4.03
C LEU A 78 3.66 -2.90 -2.53
N CYS A 79 2.98 -3.78 -1.80
CA CYS A 79 2.74 -3.57 -0.37
C CYS A 79 4.04 -3.53 0.44
N LEU A 80 5.03 -4.35 0.09
CA LEU A 80 6.37 -4.29 0.68
C LEU A 80 7.08 -2.98 0.37
N ALA A 81 6.99 -2.49 -0.86
CA ALA A 81 7.58 -1.20 -1.24
C ALA A 81 6.93 -0.04 -0.47
N LEU A 82 5.60 -0.04 -0.32
CA LEU A 82 4.87 0.97 0.46
C LEU A 82 5.25 0.92 1.95
N ALA A 83 5.31 -0.27 2.54
CA ALA A 83 5.73 -0.44 3.93
C ALA A 83 7.18 0.04 4.15
N THR A 84 8.07 -0.26 3.20
CA THR A 84 9.48 0.18 3.26
C THR A 84 9.59 1.70 3.12
N ALA A 85 8.93 2.28 2.13
CA ALA A 85 8.96 3.72 1.85
C ALA A 85 8.42 4.55 3.01
N THR A 86 7.51 3.98 3.80
CA THR A 86 6.91 4.65 4.95
C THR A 86 7.69 4.43 6.25
N LYS A 87 8.72 3.58 6.32
CA LYS A 87 9.46 3.28 7.57
C LYS A 87 9.91 4.56 8.31
N ALA A 88 10.41 5.57 7.59
CA ALA A 88 10.96 6.79 8.19
C ALA A 88 9.92 7.80 8.72
N LYS A 89 8.70 7.82 8.17
CA LYS A 89 7.61 8.75 8.59
C LYS A 89 6.39 8.00 9.11
N GLY A 90 6.52 6.68 9.18
CA GLY A 90 5.48 5.74 9.55
C GLY A 90 5.00 6.03 10.96
N PRO A 91 5.88 6.06 11.97
CA PRO A 91 5.49 6.30 13.35
C PRO A 91 4.59 7.54 13.53
N GLU A 92 4.94 8.68 12.92
CA GLU A 92 4.17 9.92 13.03
C GLU A 92 2.79 9.80 12.36
N ILE A 93 2.74 9.25 11.14
CA ILE A 93 1.48 9.05 10.39
C ILE A 93 0.58 8.05 11.13
N LEU A 94 1.18 7.00 11.68
CA LEU A 94 0.48 5.93 12.37
C LEU A 94 -0.09 6.40 13.71
N CYS A 95 0.68 7.13 14.52
CA CYS A 95 0.19 7.67 15.79
C CYS A 95 -0.92 8.71 15.59
N ALA A 96 -0.86 9.50 14.51
CA ALA A 96 -1.94 10.42 14.17
C ALA A 96 -3.27 9.69 13.86
N ARG A 97 -3.22 8.42 13.43
CA ARG A 97 -4.40 7.61 13.12
C ARG A 97 -4.83 6.69 14.26
N LEU A 98 -3.88 6.02 14.92
CA LEU A 98 -4.11 4.96 15.91
C LEU A 98 -4.29 5.50 17.34
N GLN A 99 -4.08 6.80 17.58
CA GLN A 99 -4.10 7.44 18.89
C GLN A 99 -3.02 6.87 19.83
N ASP A 100 -3.38 6.38 21.01
CA ASP A 100 -2.45 5.87 22.01
C ASP A 100 -2.29 4.35 21.86
N VAL A 101 -1.08 3.92 21.52
CA VAL A 101 -0.70 2.51 21.40
C VAL A 101 0.61 2.28 22.13
N ASN A 102 0.76 1.10 22.71
CA ASN A 102 1.97 0.73 23.44
C ASN A 102 2.51 -0.57 22.86
N GLU A 103 3.81 -0.59 22.55
CA GLU A 103 4.55 -1.75 22.07
C GLU A 103 3.95 -2.42 20.82
N LEU A 104 3.35 -1.63 19.90
CA LEU A 104 2.68 -2.17 18.72
C LEU A 104 3.71 -2.55 17.63
N LYS A 105 3.79 -3.83 17.28
CA LYS A 105 4.54 -4.28 16.09
C LYS A 105 3.60 -4.56 14.92
N LEU A 106 3.69 -3.74 13.89
CA LEU A 106 2.87 -3.91 12.69
C LEU A 106 3.52 -4.93 11.73
N SER A 107 2.71 -5.89 11.30
CA SER A 107 3.01 -6.85 10.25
C SER A 107 2.27 -6.45 8.97
N ALA A 108 2.98 -6.43 7.85
CA ALA A 108 2.43 -6.09 6.54
C ALA A 108 1.72 -7.32 5.94
N PHE A 109 0.53 -7.09 5.41
CA PHE A 109 -0.29 -8.05 4.71
C PHE A 109 -0.72 -7.48 3.37
N TYR A 110 -1.14 -8.37 2.47
CA TYR A 110 -1.71 -8.00 1.18
C TYR A 110 -2.90 -8.90 0.87
N LYS A 111 -3.77 -8.40 0.01
CA LYS A 111 -4.95 -9.10 -0.50
C LYS A 111 -5.14 -8.73 -1.96
N ILE A 112 -5.42 -9.71 -2.80
CA ILE A 112 -5.83 -9.50 -4.19
C ILE A 112 -7.27 -9.94 -4.37
N CYS A 113 -8.04 -9.17 -5.14
CA CYS A 113 -9.44 -9.47 -5.41
C CYS A 113 -10.18 -9.73 -4.08
N ASP A 114 -11.03 -10.75 -4.02
CA ASP A 114 -11.77 -11.12 -2.80
C ASP A 114 -11.10 -12.22 -1.97
N ARG A 115 -9.81 -12.49 -2.19
CA ARG A 115 -9.07 -13.52 -1.44
C ARG A 115 -8.86 -13.13 0.03
N PRO A 116 -8.53 -14.08 0.92
CA PRO A 116 -8.10 -13.77 2.29
C PRO A 116 -6.81 -12.93 2.31
N TRP A 117 -6.53 -12.30 3.45
CA TRP A 117 -5.27 -11.60 3.68
C TRP A 117 -4.10 -12.58 3.77
N SER A 118 -2.99 -12.24 3.11
CA SER A 118 -1.75 -13.00 3.10
C SER A 118 -0.62 -12.19 3.72
N TYR A 119 0.23 -12.83 4.53
CA TYR A 119 1.38 -12.17 5.15
C TYR A 119 2.41 -11.79 4.08
N ALA A 120 2.83 -10.53 4.09
CA ALA A 120 3.77 -9.99 3.11
C ALA A 120 5.23 -10.34 3.40
N ASN A 121 5.53 -11.07 4.49
CA ASN A 121 6.88 -11.35 4.99
C ASN A 121 7.63 -10.12 5.52
N MET A 122 6.90 -9.16 6.10
CA MET A 122 7.51 -8.00 6.75
C MET A 122 6.77 -7.67 8.04
N THR A 123 7.54 -7.55 9.12
CA THR A 123 7.07 -7.04 10.41
C THR A 123 8.04 -5.96 10.85
N ALA A 124 7.51 -4.89 11.45
CA ALA A 124 8.33 -3.81 11.99
C ALA A 124 9.37 -4.35 12.99
N GLU A 125 10.63 -3.97 12.78
CA GLU A 125 11.74 -4.34 13.67
C GLU A 125 11.52 -3.75 15.07
N GLU A 126 11.24 -2.45 15.09
CA GLU A 126 10.98 -1.66 16.29
C GLU A 126 9.47 -1.56 16.56
N PRO A 127 9.05 -1.66 17.83
CA PRO A 127 7.68 -1.40 18.22
C PRO A 127 7.33 0.09 18.10
N LEU A 128 6.05 0.36 17.82
CA LEU A 128 5.47 1.69 17.81
C LEU A 128 4.83 1.98 19.17
N CYS A 129 5.22 3.11 19.76
CA CYS A 129 4.55 3.68 20.92
C CYS A 129 4.04 5.07 20.58
N CYS A 130 2.79 5.33 20.92
CA CYS A 130 2.13 6.60 20.70
C CYS A 130 1.55 7.12 22.01
N GLU A 131 1.71 8.42 22.23
CA GLU A 131 1.12 9.12 23.37
C GLU A 131 0.65 10.50 22.89
N ASN A 132 -0.61 10.82 23.18
CA ASN A 132 -1.26 12.02 22.68
C ASN A 132 -1.17 12.15 21.15
N SER A 133 -1.38 11.03 20.44
CA SER A 133 -1.28 10.91 18.97
C SER A 133 0.11 11.27 18.39
N LYS A 134 1.16 11.25 19.20
CA LYS A 134 2.55 11.48 18.77
C LYS A 134 3.41 10.25 19.03
N ALA A 135 4.34 9.98 18.11
CA ALA A 135 5.31 8.91 18.29
C ALA A 135 6.25 9.23 19.45
N LYS A 136 6.53 8.20 20.25
CA LYS A 136 7.55 8.22 21.30
C LYS A 136 8.37 6.94 21.28
N MET A 137 9.50 6.97 21.97
CA MET A 137 10.31 5.77 22.21
C MET A 137 9.51 4.79 23.09
N CYS A 138 9.51 3.51 22.71
CA CYS A 138 8.97 2.46 23.56
C CYS A 138 9.94 2.12 24.69
N SER A 139 9.42 1.81 25.88
CA SER A 139 10.26 1.45 27.04
C SER A 139 11.11 0.20 26.80
N SER A 140 10.67 -0.72 25.93
CA SER A 140 11.48 -1.87 25.50
C SER A 140 12.79 -1.48 24.79
N LEU A 141 12.85 -0.28 24.18
CA LEU A 141 14.04 0.24 23.49
C LEU A 141 14.93 1.13 24.39
N GLU A 142 14.40 1.66 25.49
CA GLU A 142 15.13 2.54 26.41
C GLU A 142 16.27 1.80 27.16
N GLY A 143 16.12 0.49 27.39
CA GLY A 143 17.11 -0.33 28.10
C GLY A 143 18.37 -0.69 27.29
N ILE A 144 18.35 -0.52 25.97
CA ILE A 144 19.42 -0.95 25.06
C ILE A 144 20.55 0.11 24.98
N ASN A 145 20.20 1.39 25.14
CA ASN A 145 21.15 2.51 25.05
C ASN A 145 21.94 2.78 26.35
N ASN A 146 21.59 2.10 27.45
CA ASN A 146 22.19 2.29 28.77
C ASN A 146 23.04 1.10 29.25
N ALA A 147 23.27 0.09 28.41
CA ALA A 147 24.15 -1.03 28.77
C ALA A 147 25.62 -0.57 28.72
N PRO A 148 26.36 -0.58 29.85
CA PRO A 148 27.80 -0.37 29.82
C PRO A 148 28.43 -1.50 29.01
N ASN A 149 29.28 -1.13 28.07
CA ASN A 149 30.23 -2.00 27.41
C ASN A 149 31.04 -2.82 28.44
N LYS A 150 30.57 -4.02 28.79
CA LYS A 150 31.42 -4.99 29.47
C LYS A 150 32.19 -5.76 28.41
N GLU A 151 33.33 -5.21 28.03
CA GLU A 151 34.42 -5.93 27.36
C GLU A 151 34.79 -7.16 28.22
N THR A 152 34.90 -8.33 27.59
CA THR A 152 35.57 -9.51 28.15
C THR A 152 36.36 -10.18 27.04
#